data_AF-A0AAE9TIT2-F1
#
_entry.id   AF-A0AAE9TIT2-F1
#
_cell.length_a   1.000
_cell.length_b   1.000
_cell.length_c   1.000
_cell.angle_alpha   90.00
_cell.angle_beta   90.00
_cell.angle_gamma   90.00
#
_symmetry.space_group_name_H-M   'P 1'
#
loop_
_entity.id
_entity.type
_entity.pdbx_description
1 polymer ?
#
loop_
_entity_poly.entity_id
_entity_poly.type
_entity_poly.pdbx_seq_one_letter_code
_entity_poly.pdbx_strand_id
1 'polypeptide(L)'
;MWGSPGHSRGRLGDITSAIQQHAEANGYSVVRDLLAHGIGRSLHEEPSYEHIGVAGKGIRLKEGMVFTIEPMLNEGTFRITIDDDQWTARTADGKLSAQYEHTIAVTADGPLILTAQ
;
A
#
# COMPACT_ATOMS: atom_id res chain seq x y z
N MET A 1 -2.98 19.17 -4.36
CA MET A 1 -1.59 18.86 -4.79
C MET A 1 -1.54 17.80 -5.89
N TRP A 2 -2.59 17.70 -6.72
CA TRP A 2 -2.67 16.86 -7.92
C TRP A 2 -3.60 17.62 -8.87
N GLY A 3 -3.14 18.03 -10.07
CA GLY A 3 -4.03 18.73 -11.01
C GLY A 3 -3.44 19.83 -11.91
N SER A 4 -2.11 20.06 -11.94
CA SER A 4 -1.55 20.97 -12.96
C SER A 4 -0.81 20.18 -14.05
N PRO A 5 -1.05 20.47 -15.34
CA PRO A 5 -0.34 19.85 -16.45
C PRO A 5 1.17 20.04 -16.29
N GLY A 6 1.94 18.95 -16.28
CA GLY A 6 3.40 18.99 -16.16
C GLY A 6 3.98 18.53 -14.82
N HIS A 7 3.16 18.18 -13.81
CA HIS A 7 3.69 17.50 -12.63
C HIS A 7 4.18 16.10 -12.98
N SER A 8 5.42 15.80 -12.63
CA SER A 8 6.01 14.48 -12.76
C SER A 8 5.05 13.42 -12.21
N ARG A 9 4.55 12.52 -13.07
CA ARG A 9 3.76 11.35 -12.64
C ARG A 9 4.46 10.72 -11.42
N GLY A 10 3.77 10.71 -10.28
CA GLY A 10 4.33 10.32 -8.97
C GLY A 10 4.90 8.91 -8.99
N ARG A 11 5.57 8.51 -7.91
CA ARG A 11 6.09 7.16 -7.76
C ARG A 11 5.38 6.44 -6.63
N LEU A 12 5.39 5.11 -6.65
CA LEU A 12 4.86 4.31 -5.55
C LEU A 12 5.49 4.71 -4.20
N GLY A 13 6.77 5.08 -4.19
CA GLY A 13 7.44 5.57 -2.97
C GLY A 13 6.83 6.85 -2.40
N ASP A 14 6.17 7.68 -3.19
CA ASP A 14 5.42 8.85 -2.66
C ASP A 14 4.21 8.40 -1.83
N ILE A 15 3.51 7.35 -2.28
CA ILE A 15 2.34 6.78 -1.61
C ILE A 15 2.76 6.03 -0.34
N THR A 16 3.76 5.15 -0.45
CA THR A 16 4.18 4.30 0.67
C THR A 16 4.91 5.09 1.74
N SER A 17 5.65 6.14 1.36
CA SER A 17 6.24 7.07 2.34
C SER A 17 5.17 7.87 3.09
N ALA A 18 4.09 8.28 2.42
CA ALA A 18 2.99 8.97 3.08
C ALA A 18 2.24 8.07 4.09
N ILE A 19 1.99 6.80 3.73
CA ILE A 19 1.41 5.81 4.65
C ILE A 19 2.31 5.63 5.86
N GLN A 20 3.60 5.35 5.63
CA GLN A 20 4.57 5.11 6.69
C GLN A 20 4.66 6.29 7.66
N GLN A 21 4.85 7.50 7.14
CA GLN A 21 4.97 8.70 7.98
C GLN A 21 3.71 8.93 8.81
N HIS A 22 2.53 8.72 8.23
CA HIS A 22 1.27 8.89 8.95
C HIS A 22 1.11 7.85 10.07
N ALA A 23 1.36 6.57 9.79
CA ALA A 23 1.25 5.49 10.77
C ALA A 23 2.25 5.68 11.93
N GLU A 24 3.53 5.88 11.60
CA GLU A 24 4.61 6.00 12.59
C GLU A 24 4.46 7.27 13.45
N ALA A 25 3.98 8.38 12.88
CA ALA A 25 3.70 9.61 13.64
C ALA A 25 2.56 9.43 14.66
N ASN A 26 1.68 8.45 14.47
CA ASN A 26 0.60 8.12 15.39
C ASN A 26 0.92 6.91 16.30
N GLY A 27 2.18 6.46 16.32
CA GLY A 27 2.62 5.37 17.19
C GLY A 27 2.30 3.96 16.70
N TYR A 28 1.88 3.81 15.44
CA TYR A 28 1.65 2.52 14.81
C TYR A 28 2.85 2.08 13.97
N SER A 29 2.98 0.78 13.73
CA SER A 29 3.94 0.24 12.76
C SER A 29 3.24 -0.32 11.54
N VAL A 30 3.96 -0.38 10.42
CA VAL A 30 3.43 -0.87 9.13
C VAL A 30 3.99 -2.25 8.85
N VAL A 31 3.12 -3.25 8.63
CA VAL A 31 3.51 -4.63 8.25
C VAL A 31 4.32 -4.61 6.94
N ARG A 32 5.33 -5.49 6.84
CA ARG A 32 6.27 -5.52 5.71
C ARG A 32 6.24 -6.83 4.92
N ASP A 33 5.71 -7.89 5.53
CA ASP A 33 5.73 -9.24 4.97
C ASP A 33 4.55 -9.51 4.02
N LEU A 34 3.48 -8.70 4.10
CA LEU A 34 2.30 -8.78 3.25
C LEU A 34 2.24 -7.55 2.34
N LEU A 35 2.22 -7.78 1.03
CA LEU A 35 2.47 -6.77 0.01
C LEU A 35 1.17 -6.38 -0.70
N ALA A 36 1.08 -5.11 -1.10
CA ALA A 36 0.13 -4.71 -2.13
C ALA A 36 0.55 -5.24 -3.50
N HIS A 37 -0.41 -5.29 -4.43
CA HIS A 37 -0.21 -5.89 -5.74
C HIS A 37 -0.90 -5.09 -6.87
N GLY A 38 -0.42 -5.30 -8.09
CA GLY A 38 -1.20 -5.01 -9.29
C GLY A 38 -2.41 -5.95 -9.36
N ILE A 39 -3.49 -5.48 -9.96
CA ILE A 39 -4.71 -6.28 -10.15
C ILE A 39 -5.35 -5.94 -11.50
N GLY A 40 -5.78 -6.98 -12.20
CA GLY A 40 -6.37 -6.82 -13.53
C GLY A 40 -6.81 -8.14 -14.12
N ARG A 41 -5.94 -8.75 -14.94
CA ARG A 41 -6.25 -10.06 -15.55
C ARG A 41 -5.98 -11.21 -14.58
N SER A 42 -5.00 -11.03 -13.70
CA SER A 42 -4.73 -11.93 -12.58
C SER A 42 -5.14 -11.28 -11.26
N LEU A 43 -5.44 -12.11 -10.26
CA LEU A 43 -5.78 -11.62 -8.91
C LEU A 43 -4.63 -10.82 -8.30
N HIS A 44 -3.42 -11.39 -8.34
CA HIS A 44 -2.18 -10.72 -7.98
C HIS A 44 -1.27 -10.67 -9.22
N GLU A 45 -0.83 -9.49 -9.61
CA GLU A 45 0.17 -9.25 -10.67
C GLU A 45 1.11 -8.11 -10.28
N GLU A 46 2.17 -7.86 -11.05
CA GLU A 46 3.06 -6.73 -10.79
C GLU A 46 2.31 -5.39 -10.93
N PRO A 47 2.63 -4.38 -10.10
CA PRO A 47 3.73 -4.34 -9.14
C PRO A 47 3.41 -4.99 -7.80
N SER A 48 4.36 -5.76 -7.25
CA SER A 48 4.34 -6.18 -5.83
C SER A 48 5.14 -5.19 -4.97
N TYR A 49 4.56 -4.65 -3.89
CA TYR A 49 5.25 -3.61 -3.10
C TYR A 49 4.79 -3.50 -1.63
N GLU A 50 5.70 -3.04 -0.77
CA GLU A 50 5.45 -2.78 0.65
C GLU A 50 4.76 -1.42 0.87
N HIS A 51 4.04 -1.24 1.97
CA HIS A 51 3.45 0.06 2.36
C HIS A 51 4.42 0.98 3.11
N ILE A 52 5.73 0.72 3.01
CA ILE A 52 6.80 1.60 3.47
C ILE A 52 7.66 2.07 2.30
N GLY A 53 8.33 3.22 2.44
CA GLY A 53 9.21 3.68 1.38
C GLY A 53 9.67 5.13 1.49
N VAL A 54 10.39 5.54 0.44
CA VAL A 54 11.02 6.85 0.35
C VAL A 54 10.33 7.64 -0.77
N ALA A 55 9.84 8.84 -0.43
CA ALA A 55 9.26 9.75 -1.41
C ALA A 55 10.23 10.00 -2.58
N GLY A 56 9.69 10.02 -3.80
CA GLY A 56 10.45 10.15 -5.04
C GLY A 56 11.22 8.89 -5.47
N LYS A 57 11.07 7.76 -4.78
CA LYS A 57 11.69 6.45 -5.16
C LYS A 57 10.64 5.43 -5.58
N GLY A 58 11.09 4.27 -6.06
CA GLY A 58 10.21 3.19 -6.51
C GLY A 58 9.65 3.39 -7.93
N ILE A 59 8.66 2.55 -8.27
CA ILE A 59 8.07 2.48 -9.61
C ILE A 59 7.38 3.80 -9.95
N ARG A 60 7.59 4.28 -11.17
CA ARG A 60 6.92 5.47 -11.69
C ARG A 60 5.50 5.11 -12.10
N LEU A 61 4.52 5.84 -11.56
CA LEU A 61 3.12 5.67 -11.90
C LEU A 61 2.90 6.07 -13.36
N LYS A 62 2.16 5.23 -14.09
CA LYS A 62 1.81 5.43 -15.49
C LYS A 62 0.32 5.21 -15.64
N GLU A 63 -0.27 5.98 -16.54
CA GLU A 63 -1.65 5.79 -16.95
C GLU A 63 -1.89 4.36 -17.42
N GLY A 64 -3.04 3.79 -17.04
CA GLY A 64 -3.40 2.40 -17.30
C GLY A 64 -2.94 1.41 -16.23
N MET A 65 -2.12 1.81 -15.26
CA MET A 65 -1.82 0.96 -14.10
C MET A 65 -3.05 0.84 -13.19
N VAL A 66 -3.29 -0.39 -12.71
CA VAL A 66 -4.31 -0.70 -11.71
C VAL A 66 -3.66 -1.53 -10.60
N PHE A 67 -3.78 -1.08 -9.35
CA PHE A 67 -3.14 -1.71 -8.21
C PHE A 67 -3.91 -1.44 -6.91
N THR A 68 -3.68 -2.27 -5.91
CA THR A 68 -4.27 -2.14 -4.58
C THR A 68 -3.43 -1.20 -3.71
N ILE A 69 -4.08 -0.47 -2.81
CA ILE A 69 -3.45 0.18 -1.66
C ILE A 69 -4.14 -0.41 -0.43
N GLU A 70 -3.44 -1.29 0.28
CA GLU A 70 -4.01 -2.18 1.31
C GLU A 70 -3.20 -2.22 2.64
N PRO A 71 -2.81 -1.08 3.23
CA PRO A 71 -1.89 -1.07 4.36
C PRO A 71 -2.45 -1.79 5.58
N MET A 72 -1.61 -2.61 6.20
CA MET A 72 -1.86 -3.24 7.50
C MET A 72 -1.02 -2.52 8.56
N LEU A 73 -1.69 -1.95 9.57
CA LEU A 73 -1.07 -1.19 10.65
C LEU A 73 -1.22 -1.94 11.98
N ASN A 74 -0.11 -2.09 12.70
CA ASN A 74 -0.07 -2.75 14.00
C ASN A 74 0.13 -1.72 15.11
N GLU A 75 -0.52 -1.93 16.26
CA GLU A 75 -0.30 -1.16 17.49
C GLU A 75 1.11 -1.33 18.09
N GLY A 76 1.76 -2.47 17.79
CA GLY A 76 3.06 -2.83 18.31
C GLY A 76 4.12 -2.98 17.23
N THR A 77 4.79 -4.13 17.20
CA THR A 77 5.81 -4.43 16.19
C THR A 77 5.21 -4.65 14.80
N PHE A 78 5.98 -4.34 13.74
CA PHE A 78 5.57 -4.60 12.36
C PHE A 78 5.60 -6.09 12.00
N ARG A 79 6.27 -6.90 12.84
CA ARG A 79 6.49 -8.32 12.58
C ARG A 79 5.19 -9.09 12.69
N ILE A 80 5.02 -10.06 11.81
CA ILE A 80 3.94 -11.03 11.86
C ILE A 80 4.47 -12.46 12.04
N THR A 81 3.58 -13.35 12.44
CA THR A 81 3.76 -14.80 12.35
C THR A 81 2.63 -15.37 11.51
N ILE A 82 2.90 -16.47 10.79
CA ILE A 82 1.87 -17.27 10.13
C ILE A 82 1.58 -18.47 11.02
N ASP A 83 0.31 -18.70 11.34
CA ASP A 83 -0.13 -19.83 12.16
C ASP A 83 0.12 -21.17 11.43
N ASP A 84 0.00 -22.28 12.16
CA ASP A 84 0.19 -23.63 11.63
C ASP A 84 -0.75 -23.97 10.46
N ASP A 85 -1.87 -23.25 10.32
CA ASP A 85 -2.79 -23.37 9.19
C ASP A 85 -2.23 -22.85 7.85
N GLN A 86 -1.06 -22.21 7.89
CA GLN A 86 -0.35 -21.63 6.74
C GLN A 86 -1.05 -20.42 6.10
N TRP A 87 -2.05 -19.81 6.77
CA TRP A 87 -2.85 -18.71 6.24
C TRP A 87 -3.01 -17.56 7.22
N THR A 88 -3.34 -17.86 8.47
CA THR A 88 -3.68 -16.82 9.45
C THR A 88 -2.43 -16.06 9.84
N ALA A 89 -2.34 -14.79 9.43
CA ALA A 89 -1.31 -13.87 9.87
C ALA A 89 -1.71 -13.21 11.20
N ARG A 90 -0.81 -13.23 12.18
CA ARG A 90 -0.97 -12.55 13.48
C ARG A 90 0.18 -11.60 13.75
N THR A 91 -0.08 -10.55 14.53
CA THR A 91 0.97 -9.70 15.08
C THR A 91 1.88 -10.54 15.98
N ALA A 92 3.20 -10.40 15.82
CA ALA A 92 4.16 -11.22 16.56
C ALA A 92 4.17 -10.93 18.08
N ASP A 93 3.59 -9.81 18.51
CA ASP A 93 3.44 -9.42 19.91
C ASP A 93 2.02 -9.54 20.46
N GLY A 94 1.08 -10.07 19.66
CA GLY A 94 -0.31 -10.31 20.06
C GLY A 94 -1.18 -9.05 20.20
N LYS A 95 -0.68 -7.86 19.82
CA LYS A 95 -1.46 -6.62 19.83
C LYS A 95 -2.40 -6.50 18.63
N LEU A 96 -3.24 -5.46 18.65
CA LEU A 96 -4.21 -5.20 17.59
C LEU A 96 -3.54 -4.84 16.25
N SER A 97 -4.23 -5.20 15.17
CA SER A 97 -3.93 -4.79 13.81
C SER A 97 -5.21 -4.31 13.12
N ALA A 98 -5.07 -3.40 12.17
CA ALA A 98 -6.14 -2.95 11.30
C ALA A 98 -5.66 -2.85 9.86
N GLN A 99 -6.55 -3.15 8.92
CA GLN A 99 -6.32 -3.02 7.49
C GLN A 99 -7.48 -2.29 6.84
N TYR A 100 -7.17 -1.57 5.76
CA TYR A 100 -8.18 -1.07 4.82
C TYR A 100 -7.62 -1.17 3.40
N GLU A 101 -8.48 -1.34 2.40
CA GLU A 101 -8.06 -1.56 1.02
C GLU A 101 -8.93 -0.82 0.00
N HIS A 102 -8.25 -0.26 -1.01
CA HIS A 102 -8.88 0.11 -2.27
C HIS A 102 -8.06 -0.35 -3.48
N THR A 103 -8.77 -0.72 -4.55
CA THR A 103 -8.23 -0.78 -5.91
C THR A 103 -8.26 0.59 -6.59
N ILE A 104 -7.10 1.03 -7.11
CA ILE A 104 -6.90 2.33 -7.75
C ILE A 104 -6.51 2.15 -9.21
N ALA A 105 -7.14 2.90 -10.12
CA ALA A 105 -6.71 3.04 -11.50
C ALA A 105 -6.03 4.39 -11.73
N VAL A 106 -4.84 4.38 -12.33
CA VAL A 106 -4.13 5.62 -12.73
C VAL A 106 -4.64 6.05 -14.10
N THR A 107 -5.25 7.23 -14.19
CA THR A 107 -5.76 7.79 -15.45
C THR A 107 -5.02 9.08 -15.84
N ALA A 108 -5.30 9.62 -17.03
CA ALA A 108 -4.80 10.93 -17.45
C ALA A 108 -5.32 12.08 -16.55
N ASP A 109 -6.55 11.94 -16.03
CA ASP A 109 -7.23 12.97 -15.23
C ASP A 109 -6.94 12.85 -13.72
N GLY A 110 -6.25 11.78 -13.30
CA GLY A 110 -5.92 11.49 -11.91
C GLY A 110 -6.18 10.03 -11.51
N PRO A 111 -5.94 9.67 -10.23
CA PRO A 111 -6.30 8.36 -9.73
C PRO A 111 -7.82 8.23 -9.58
N LEU A 112 -8.38 7.10 -10.02
CA LEU A 112 -9.77 6.73 -9.79
C LEU A 112 -9.83 5.61 -8.75
N ILE A 113 -10.66 5.79 -7.72
CA ILE A 113 -10.93 4.76 -6.71
C ILE A 113 -12.04 3.86 -7.26
N LEU A 114 -11.71 2.62 -7.62
CA LEU A 114 -12.66 1.70 -8.27
C LEU A 114 -13.61 1.02 -7.28
N THR A 115 -13.25 1.02 -6.00
CA THR A 115 -13.89 0.23 -4.94
C THR A 115 -14.38 1.11 -3.81
N ALA A 116 -14.83 2.34 -4.13
CA ALA A 116 -15.38 3.25 -3.14
C ALA A 116 -16.54 2.58 -2.36
N GLN A 117 -16.50 2.69 -1.03
CA GLN A 117 -17.42 2.04 -0.09
C GLN A 117 -18.39 3.04 0.52
#